data_AF-A0A661WEX4-F1
#
_entry.id   AF-A0A661WEX4-F1
#
_cell.length_a   1.000
_cell.length_b   1.000
_cell.length_c   1.000
_cell.angle_alpha   90.00
_cell.angle_beta   90.00
_cell.angle_gamma   90.00
#
_symmetry.space_group_name_H-M   'P 1'
#
loop_
_entity.id
_entity.type
_entity.pdbx_description
1 polymer ?
#
loop_
_entity_poly.entity_id
_entity_poly.type
_entity_poly.pdbx_seq_one_letter_code
_entity_poly.pdbx_strand_id
1 'polypeptide(L)'
;VNGFYNWLDTDDQLPFISWKMEPLKDRMSGPEGEAAVVAFYDSLPDCTDLQMEKMQTISGEPLPRGKMVKELCKLSTFPHTEQIEVYKDVLGMVVEAMPPEYNATQALLKQREQIGGVYTLKWNIRNIRWQLDTMLLLPLGLLLLILFIGVRSMEGLGQWFGIPLIGGGLISLITAILYRPLWRGWLAERIPEEIPQTSLLYHELIDASVRVLGPIFNPLTWQSFIILLIGVGFLAMGFILRMRRAGVNLS
;
A
#
# COMPACT_ATOMS: atom_id res chain seq x y z
N VAL A 1 3.47 -3.52 3.74
CA VAL A 1 4.10 -2.55 4.66
C VAL A 1 5.34 -3.14 5.36
N ASN A 2 5.26 -4.32 5.98
CA ASN A 2 6.43 -4.94 6.66
C ASN A 2 7.64 -5.18 5.74
N GLY A 3 7.43 -5.55 4.48
CA GLY A 3 8.53 -5.76 3.52
C GLY A 3 9.37 -4.52 3.24
N PHE A 4 8.78 -3.32 3.28
CA PHE A 4 9.51 -2.06 3.05
C PHE A 4 10.40 -1.70 4.25
N TYR A 5 9.87 -1.82 5.46
CA TYR A 5 10.65 -1.58 6.68
C TYR A 5 11.75 -2.64 6.86
N ASN A 6 11.46 -3.91 6.58
CA ASN A 6 12.49 -4.96 6.57
C ASN A 6 13.59 -4.64 5.55
N TRP A 7 13.25 -4.22 4.34
CA TRP A 7 14.24 -3.82 3.34
C TRP A 7 15.07 -2.60 3.79
N LEU A 8 14.44 -1.59 4.40
CA LEU A 8 15.17 -0.42 4.92
C LEU A 8 16.28 -0.79 5.89
N ASP A 9 16.08 -1.86 6.67
CA ASP A 9 17.01 -2.31 7.70
C ASP A 9 18.11 -3.25 7.17
N THR A 10 17.92 -3.88 6.00
CA THR A 10 18.94 -4.70 5.31
C THR A 10 20.00 -3.86 4.58
N ASP A 11 21.10 -4.48 4.16
CA ASP A 11 22.12 -3.86 3.29
C ASP A 11 21.76 -3.91 1.79
N ASP A 12 20.62 -4.52 1.45
CA ASP A 12 20.18 -4.65 0.06
C ASP A 12 19.86 -3.29 -0.56
N GLN A 13 20.40 -3.02 -1.75
CA GLN A 13 20.22 -1.71 -2.39
C GLN A 13 18.80 -1.46 -2.90
N LEU A 14 18.05 -2.52 -3.19
CA LEU A 14 16.67 -2.46 -3.67
C LEU A 14 15.82 -3.47 -2.92
N PRO A 15 14.53 -3.20 -2.70
CA PRO A 15 13.64 -4.16 -2.07
C PRO A 15 13.53 -5.38 -2.96
N PHE A 16 13.56 -6.58 -2.37
CA PHE A 16 13.25 -7.81 -3.08
C PHE A 16 11.74 -7.86 -3.34
N ILE A 17 11.36 -7.71 -4.61
CA ILE A 17 9.98 -7.74 -5.09
C ILE A 17 9.92 -8.89 -6.09
N SER A 18 9.36 -10.01 -5.64
CA SER A 18 9.00 -11.14 -6.48
C SER A 18 7.49 -11.23 -6.59
N TRP A 19 6.99 -11.32 -7.81
CA TRP A 19 5.61 -11.65 -8.09
C TRP A 19 5.54 -13.11 -8.53
N LYS A 20 4.71 -13.88 -7.83
CA LYS A 20 4.33 -15.23 -8.26
C LYS A 20 3.38 -15.08 -9.45
N MET A 21 3.79 -15.62 -10.58
CA MET A 21 3.03 -15.52 -11.82
C MET A 21 2.05 -16.69 -11.96
N GLU A 22 2.16 -17.75 -11.16
CA GLU A 22 1.23 -18.89 -11.19
C GLU A 22 -0.25 -18.48 -11.19
N PRO A 23 -0.73 -17.58 -10.30
CA PRO A 23 -2.14 -17.21 -10.31
C PRO A 23 -2.55 -16.49 -11.61
N LEU A 24 -1.61 -15.78 -12.26
CA LEU A 24 -1.88 -15.16 -13.55
C LEU A 24 -1.88 -16.20 -14.67
N LYS A 25 -0.90 -17.12 -14.66
CA LYS A 25 -0.81 -18.23 -15.61
C LYS A 25 -2.06 -19.09 -15.57
N ASP A 26 -2.53 -19.44 -14.37
CA ASP A 26 -3.75 -20.23 -14.16
C ASP A 26 -4.99 -19.53 -14.74
N ARG A 27 -5.11 -18.21 -14.57
CA ARG A 27 -6.21 -17.41 -15.14
C ARG A 27 -6.10 -17.25 -16.64
N MET A 28 -4.89 -17.12 -17.19
CA MET A 28 -4.65 -16.99 -18.62
C MET A 28 -4.84 -18.32 -19.37
N SER A 29 -4.58 -19.46 -18.72
CA SER A 29 -4.88 -20.79 -19.26
C SER A 29 -6.31 -21.25 -18.98
N GLY A 30 -7.03 -20.54 -18.12
CA GLY A 30 -8.41 -20.85 -17.74
C GLY A 30 -9.47 -20.20 -18.64
N PRO A 31 -10.75 -20.33 -18.25
CA PRO A 31 -11.89 -19.78 -19.00
C PRO A 31 -11.80 -18.26 -19.22
N GLU A 32 -11.20 -17.52 -18.29
CA GLU A 32 -11.01 -16.07 -18.40
C GLU A 32 -10.03 -15.70 -19.51
N GLY A 33 -8.96 -16.48 -19.67
CA GLY A 33 -8.00 -16.32 -20.76
C GLY A 33 -8.64 -16.62 -22.12
N GLU A 34 -9.42 -17.69 -22.22
CA GLU A 34 -10.18 -18.00 -23.43
C GLU A 34 -11.17 -16.89 -23.79
N ALA A 35 -11.91 -16.38 -22.81
CA ALA A 35 -12.83 -15.26 -23.01
C ALA A 35 -12.11 -13.99 -23.47
N ALA A 36 -10.92 -13.72 -22.94
CA ALA A 36 -10.10 -12.58 -23.36
C ALA A 36 -9.63 -12.71 -24.82
N VAL A 37 -9.28 -13.92 -25.27
CA VAL A 37 -8.93 -14.17 -26.69
C VAL A 37 -10.12 -13.94 -27.60
N VAL A 38 -11.31 -14.42 -27.22
CA VAL A 38 -12.54 -14.21 -28.00
C VAL A 38 -12.86 -12.71 -28.08
N ALA A 39 -12.83 -12.00 -26.95
CA ALA A 39 -13.09 -10.57 -26.91
C ALA A 39 -12.07 -9.77 -27.74
N PHE A 40 -10.79 -10.16 -27.69
CA PHE A 40 -9.75 -9.57 -28.54
C PHE A 40 -10.02 -9.82 -30.02
N TYR A 41 -10.32 -11.07 -30.39
CA TYR A 41 -10.64 -11.43 -31.77
C TYR A 41 -11.85 -10.66 -32.29
N ASP A 42 -12.92 -10.54 -31.49
CA ASP A 42 -14.14 -9.83 -31.86
C ASP A 42 -13.90 -8.34 -32.08
N SER A 43 -12.90 -7.75 -31.42
CA SER A 43 -12.50 -6.36 -31.62
C SER A 43 -11.72 -6.09 -32.92
N LEU A 44 -11.24 -7.14 -33.59
CA LEU A 44 -10.48 -6.99 -34.83
C LEU A 44 -11.38 -6.59 -36.01
N PRO A 45 -10.91 -5.68 -36.88
CA PRO A 45 -11.61 -5.35 -38.12
C PRO A 45 -11.50 -6.50 -39.13
N ASP A 46 -12.39 -6.51 -40.12
CA ASP A 46 -12.27 -7.41 -41.26
C ASP A 46 -11.06 -7.03 -42.13
N CYS A 47 -10.34 -8.02 -42.64
CA CYS A 47 -9.18 -7.78 -43.50
C CYS A 47 -9.60 -7.17 -44.85
N THR A 48 -8.82 -6.21 -45.34
CA THR A 48 -8.96 -5.70 -46.71
C THR A 48 -8.51 -6.72 -47.76
N ASP A 49 -8.98 -6.60 -48.99
CA ASP A 49 -8.58 -7.47 -50.11
C ASP A 49 -7.06 -7.51 -50.31
N LEU A 50 -6.39 -6.36 -50.19
CA LEU A 50 -4.94 -6.23 -50.27
C LEU A 50 -4.21 -6.97 -49.13
N GLN A 51 -4.79 -7.01 -47.93
CA GLN A 51 -4.24 -7.75 -46.80
C GLN A 51 -4.44 -9.25 -46.98
N MET A 52 -5.59 -9.67 -47.49
CA MET A 52 -5.85 -11.07 -47.82
C MET A 52 -4.89 -11.59 -48.91
N GLU A 53 -4.63 -10.77 -49.94
CA GLU A 53 -3.66 -11.09 -50.99
C GLU A 53 -2.23 -11.26 -50.43
N LYS A 54 -1.79 -10.34 -49.53
CA LYS A 54 -0.49 -10.46 -48.84
C LYS A 54 -0.40 -11.70 -47.94
N MET A 55 -1.52 -12.13 -47.39
CA MET A 55 -1.63 -13.35 -46.61
C MET A 55 -1.76 -14.61 -47.46
N GLN A 56 -1.91 -14.48 -48.80
CA GLN A 56 -2.10 -15.57 -49.76
C GLN A 56 -3.23 -16.51 -49.34
N THR A 57 -4.33 -15.96 -48.84
CA THR A 57 -5.43 -16.76 -48.29
C THR A 57 -6.28 -17.40 -49.38
N ILE A 58 -5.80 -18.49 -49.98
CA ILE A 58 -6.61 -19.35 -50.86
C ILE A 58 -7.46 -20.27 -49.97
N SER A 59 -8.77 -20.35 -50.25
CA SER A 59 -9.69 -21.23 -49.53
C SER A 59 -9.24 -22.69 -49.64
N GLY A 60 -9.07 -23.36 -48.49
CA GLY A 60 -8.61 -24.75 -48.41
C GLY A 60 -7.11 -24.95 -48.12
N GLU A 61 -6.31 -23.89 -48.14
CA GLU A 61 -4.91 -23.93 -47.65
C GLU A 61 -4.85 -23.81 -46.13
N PRO A 62 -3.80 -24.34 -45.46
CA PRO A 62 -3.67 -24.22 -44.01
C PRO A 62 -3.57 -22.75 -43.58
N LEU A 63 -4.21 -22.42 -42.46
CA LEU A 63 -4.17 -21.07 -41.86
C LEU A 63 -2.73 -20.56 -41.74
N PRO A 64 -2.43 -19.34 -42.24
CA PRO A 64 -1.08 -18.78 -42.19
C PRO A 64 -0.78 -18.24 -40.78
N ARG A 65 -0.64 -19.14 -39.79
CA ARG A 65 -0.53 -18.85 -38.35
C ARG A 65 0.44 -17.71 -38.04
N GLY A 66 1.65 -17.74 -38.62
CA GLY A 66 2.68 -16.72 -38.37
C GLY A 66 2.41 -15.35 -38.98
N LYS A 67 1.56 -15.25 -40.02
CA LYS A 67 1.16 -13.98 -40.62
C LYS A 67 -0.08 -13.39 -39.93
N MET A 68 -1.00 -14.23 -39.46
CA MET A 68 -2.19 -13.79 -38.71
C MET A 68 -1.83 -13.02 -37.44
N VAL A 69 -0.79 -13.45 -36.71
CA VAL A 69 -0.34 -12.74 -35.49
C VAL A 69 0.29 -11.38 -35.81
N LYS A 70 0.74 -11.16 -37.06
CA LYS A 70 1.33 -9.89 -37.51
C LYS A 70 0.28 -8.94 -38.08
N GLU A 71 -0.63 -9.47 -38.89
CA GLU A 71 -1.73 -8.73 -39.52
C GLU A 71 -3.00 -9.00 -38.73
N LEU A 72 -3.24 -8.16 -37.71
CA LEU A 72 -4.34 -8.29 -36.76
C LEU A 72 -5.69 -7.91 -37.40
N CYS A 73 -6.26 -8.80 -38.20
CA CYS A 73 -7.58 -8.65 -38.81
C CYS A 73 -8.30 -10.00 -38.98
N LYS A 74 -9.62 -9.98 -39.21
CA LYS A 74 -10.45 -11.18 -39.43
C LYS A 74 -10.41 -11.60 -40.89
N LEU A 75 -10.02 -12.84 -41.14
CA LEU A 75 -9.98 -13.43 -42.48
C LEU A 75 -11.37 -13.94 -42.85
N SER A 76 -11.99 -13.39 -43.89
CA SER A 76 -13.32 -13.82 -44.35
C SER A 76 -13.29 -15.20 -45.04
N THR A 77 -12.11 -15.64 -45.50
CA THR A 77 -11.93 -16.92 -46.21
C THR A 77 -11.87 -18.14 -45.28
N PHE A 78 -11.75 -17.95 -43.97
CA PHE A 78 -11.60 -19.02 -42.99
C PHE A 78 -12.66 -18.94 -41.88
N PRO A 79 -13.09 -20.08 -41.30
CA PRO A 79 -13.98 -20.07 -40.15
C PRO A 79 -13.39 -19.30 -38.97
N HIS A 80 -14.19 -18.42 -38.35
CA HIS A 80 -13.76 -17.63 -37.18
C HIS A 80 -13.28 -18.52 -36.03
N THR A 81 -13.90 -19.69 -35.83
CA THR A 81 -13.52 -20.64 -34.77
C THR A 81 -12.09 -21.13 -34.91
N GLU A 82 -11.65 -21.43 -36.14
CA GLU A 82 -10.27 -21.90 -36.38
C GLU A 82 -9.26 -20.77 -36.17
N GLN A 83 -9.64 -19.53 -36.51
CA GLN A 83 -8.80 -18.36 -36.26
C GLN A 83 -8.63 -18.07 -34.77
N ILE A 84 -9.71 -18.18 -33.99
CA ILE A 84 -9.69 -18.02 -32.53
C ILE A 84 -8.76 -19.07 -31.89
N GLU A 85 -8.81 -20.32 -32.35
CA GLU A 85 -7.91 -21.39 -31.87
C GLU A 85 -6.43 -21.05 -32.10
N VAL A 86 -6.09 -20.40 -33.23
CA VAL A 86 -4.70 -19.92 -33.46
C VAL A 86 -4.29 -18.89 -32.40
N TYR A 87 -5.17 -17.97 -32.02
CA TYR A 87 -4.87 -17.01 -30.95
C TYR A 87 -4.80 -17.66 -29.57
N LYS A 88 -5.60 -18.70 -29.31
CA LYS A 88 -5.51 -19.50 -28.08
C LYS A 88 -4.18 -20.27 -28.01
N ASP A 89 -3.75 -20.90 -29.10
CA ASP A 89 -2.44 -21.55 -29.21
C ASP A 89 -1.31 -20.57 -28.87
N VAL A 90 -1.39 -19.33 -29.40
CA VAL A 90 -0.42 -18.27 -29.12
C VAL A 90 -0.44 -17.85 -27.66
N LEU A 91 -1.62 -17.67 -27.07
CA LEU A 91 -1.74 -17.38 -25.65
C LEU A 91 -1.12 -18.50 -24.80
N GLY A 92 -1.36 -19.77 -25.16
CA GLY A 92 -0.75 -20.94 -24.51
C GLY A 92 0.78 -20.88 -24.57
N MET A 93 1.36 -20.61 -25.74
CA MET A 93 2.81 -20.44 -25.89
C MET A 93 3.36 -19.29 -25.03
N VAL A 94 2.63 -18.18 -24.90
CA VAL A 94 3.04 -17.05 -24.04
C VAL A 94 2.99 -17.46 -22.57
N VAL A 95 1.96 -18.18 -22.13
CA VAL A 95 1.85 -18.66 -20.75
C VAL A 95 2.95 -19.68 -20.41
N GLU A 96 3.27 -20.58 -21.34
CA GLU A 96 4.37 -21.55 -21.17
C GLU A 96 5.74 -20.86 -21.08
N ALA A 97 5.97 -19.87 -21.95
CA ALA A 97 7.21 -19.08 -21.94
C ALA A 97 7.31 -18.13 -20.74
N MET A 98 6.20 -17.82 -20.07
CA MET A 98 6.19 -16.93 -18.90
C MET A 98 6.86 -17.62 -17.70
N PRO A 99 7.84 -16.97 -17.07
CA PRO A 99 8.51 -17.54 -15.91
C PRO A 99 7.51 -17.71 -14.75
N PRO A 100 7.67 -18.75 -13.91
CA PRO A 100 6.84 -18.97 -12.72
C PRO A 100 6.90 -17.80 -11.75
N GLU A 101 8.08 -17.18 -11.62
CA GLU A 101 8.29 -16.01 -10.79
C GLU A 101 8.90 -14.86 -11.61
N TYR A 102 8.35 -13.66 -11.43
CA TYR A 102 8.92 -12.44 -12.00
C TYR A 102 9.63 -11.64 -10.90
N ASN A 103 10.96 -11.54 -11.02
CA ASN A 103 11.78 -10.74 -10.12
C ASN A 103 11.90 -9.31 -10.65
N ALA A 104 11.03 -8.42 -10.15
CA ALA A 104 11.04 -7.01 -10.50
C ALA A 104 12.34 -6.31 -10.04
N THR A 105 12.95 -6.77 -8.95
CA THR A 105 14.21 -6.23 -8.45
C THR A 105 15.35 -6.42 -9.46
N GLN A 106 15.43 -7.58 -10.12
CA GLN A 106 16.44 -7.80 -11.17
C GLN A 106 16.22 -6.91 -12.39
N ALA A 107 14.96 -6.69 -12.80
CA ALA A 107 14.65 -5.78 -13.90
C ALA A 107 15.10 -4.34 -13.58
N LEU A 108 14.84 -3.88 -12.35
CA LEU A 108 15.29 -2.57 -11.86
C LEU A 108 16.82 -2.48 -11.75
N LEU A 109 17.50 -3.57 -11.35
CA LEU A 109 18.97 -3.64 -11.31
C LEU A 109 19.61 -3.57 -12.71
N LYS A 110 18.94 -4.07 -13.76
CA LYS A 110 19.43 -3.93 -15.13
C LYS A 110 19.33 -2.49 -15.65
N GLN A 111 18.38 -1.72 -15.13
CA GLN A 111 18.16 -0.31 -15.48
C GLN A 111 18.95 0.68 -14.58
N ARG A 112 19.84 0.15 -13.73
CA ARG A 112 20.55 0.83 -12.65
C ARG A 112 21.38 2.03 -13.07
N GLU A 113 21.85 2.10 -14.31
CA GLU A 113 22.64 3.24 -14.80
C GLU A 113 21.87 4.59 -14.75
N GLN A 114 20.54 4.56 -14.71
CA GLN A 114 19.71 5.77 -14.57
C GLN A 114 19.23 6.06 -13.14
N ILE A 115 19.38 5.12 -12.20
CA ILE A 115 18.73 5.19 -10.88
C ILE A 115 19.77 5.29 -9.74
N GLY A 116 20.79 6.13 -9.92
CA GLY A 116 21.77 6.44 -8.86
C GLY A 116 21.14 7.04 -7.59
N GLY A 117 19.89 7.51 -7.66
CA GLY A 117 19.18 8.15 -6.56
C GLY A 117 18.57 7.21 -5.51
N VAL A 118 18.41 5.91 -5.76
CA VAL A 118 17.71 5.04 -4.79
C VAL A 118 18.58 4.70 -3.58
N TYR A 119 19.90 4.56 -3.77
CA TYR A 119 20.82 4.36 -2.66
C TYR A 119 20.88 5.60 -1.75
N THR A 120 20.98 6.79 -2.33
CA THR A 120 20.99 8.05 -1.58
C THR A 120 19.66 8.30 -0.88
N LEU A 121 18.53 7.95 -1.51
CA LEU A 121 17.21 8.01 -0.90
C LEU A 121 17.08 7.05 0.30
N LYS A 122 17.54 5.78 0.17
CA LYS A 122 17.54 4.83 1.28
C LYS A 122 18.36 5.34 2.46
N TRP A 123 19.55 5.87 2.20
CA TRP A 123 20.42 6.40 3.24
C TRP A 123 19.80 7.63 3.93
N ASN A 124 19.20 8.54 3.17
CA ASN A 124 18.48 9.69 3.71
C ASN A 124 17.31 9.26 4.60
N ILE A 125 16.53 8.25 4.21
CA ILE A 125 15.41 7.73 5.01
C ILE A 125 15.91 7.10 6.32
N ARG A 126 16.98 6.28 6.27
CA ARG A 126 17.58 5.70 7.50
C ARG A 126 18.09 6.79 8.43
N ASN A 127 18.74 7.83 7.90
CA ASN A 127 19.27 8.93 8.69
C ASN A 127 18.14 9.79 9.32
N ILE A 128 17.08 10.08 8.57
CA ILE A 128 15.88 10.77 9.09
C ILE A 128 15.23 9.95 10.21
N ARG A 129 15.11 8.62 10.04
CA ARG A 129 14.56 7.74 11.08
C ARG A 129 15.39 7.82 12.36
N TRP A 130 16.72 7.75 12.25
CA TRP A 130 17.61 7.89 13.40
C TRP A 130 17.47 9.25 14.07
N GLN A 131 17.41 10.34 13.30
CA GLN A 131 17.19 11.68 13.83
C GLN A 131 15.84 11.82 14.54
N LEU A 132 14.76 11.25 13.99
CA LEU A 132 13.43 11.28 14.59
C LEU A 132 13.36 10.47 15.90
N ASP A 133 13.96 9.28 15.92
CA ASP A 133 14.03 8.44 17.12
C ASP A 133 14.83 9.16 18.23
N THR A 134 15.93 9.83 17.86
CA THR A 134 16.73 10.62 18.81
C THR A 134 16.01 11.90 19.23
N MET A 135 15.21 12.49 18.34
CA MET A 135 14.39 13.67 18.63
C MET A 135 13.38 13.41 19.74
N LEU A 136 12.91 12.17 19.93
CA LEU A 136 12.00 11.81 21.00
C LEU A 136 12.66 11.86 22.40
N LEU A 137 13.98 11.67 22.47
CA LEU A 137 14.75 11.79 23.72
C LEU A 137 14.83 13.25 24.20
N LEU A 138 14.80 14.21 23.28
CA LEU A 138 14.87 15.63 23.60
C LEU A 138 13.67 16.12 24.44
N PRO A 139 12.39 15.96 24.03
CA PRO A 139 11.24 16.34 24.85
C PRO A 139 11.15 15.48 26.10
N LEU A 140 11.55 14.20 26.05
CA LEU A 140 11.58 13.35 27.24
C LEU A 140 12.59 13.87 28.28
N GLY A 141 13.78 14.27 27.84
CA GLY A 141 14.82 14.87 28.68
C GLY A 141 14.39 16.23 29.23
N LEU A 142 13.76 17.07 28.41
CA LEU A 142 13.21 18.35 28.83
C LEU A 142 12.09 18.17 29.87
N LEU A 143 11.23 17.18 29.69
CA LEU A 143 10.16 16.83 30.61
C LEU A 143 10.72 16.32 31.95
N LEU A 144 11.78 15.50 31.91
CA LEU A 144 12.53 15.06 33.09
C LEU A 144 13.19 16.23 33.84
N LEU A 145 13.76 17.18 33.09
CA LEU A 145 14.42 18.36 33.64
C LEU A 145 13.40 19.32 34.28
N ILE A 146 12.22 19.50 33.66
CA ILE A 146 11.09 20.22 34.26
C ILE A 146 10.57 19.49 35.50
N LEU A 147 10.53 18.16 35.49
CA LEU A 147 10.21 17.35 36.67
C LEU A 147 11.18 17.62 37.84
N PHE A 148 12.48 17.71 37.53
CA PHE A 148 13.52 17.91 38.52
C PHE A 148 13.53 19.34 39.11
N ILE A 149 13.24 20.35 38.28
CA ILE A 149 13.28 21.77 38.69
C ILE A 149 11.92 22.27 39.21
N GLY A 150 10.82 21.82 38.62
CA GLY A 150 9.47 22.34 38.87
C GLY A 150 8.76 21.73 40.08
N VAL A 151 9.14 20.52 40.51
CA VAL A 151 8.44 19.82 41.60
C VAL A 151 8.94 20.30 42.96
N ARG A 152 8.38 21.41 43.43
CA ARG A 152 8.46 21.82 44.84
C ARG A 152 7.36 21.23 45.73
N SER A 153 6.31 20.65 45.14
CA SER A 153 5.15 20.11 45.86
C SER A 153 4.51 18.98 45.05
N MET A 154 4.32 17.81 45.68
CA MET A 154 3.66 16.63 45.09
C MET A 154 2.20 16.90 44.70
N GLU A 155 1.53 17.88 45.32
CA GLU A 155 0.17 18.31 44.95
C GLU A 155 0.16 19.08 43.63
N GLY A 156 1.18 19.92 43.40
CA GLY A 156 1.31 20.69 42.16
C GLY A 156 1.61 19.80 40.96
N LEU A 157 2.41 18.73 41.17
CA LEU A 157 2.77 17.76 40.15
C LEU A 157 1.53 17.10 39.52
N GLY A 158 0.58 16.67 40.34
CA GLY A 158 -0.63 15.99 39.87
C GLY A 158 -1.50 16.84 38.94
N GLN A 159 -1.64 18.13 39.22
CA GLN A 159 -2.42 19.04 38.36
C GLN A 159 -1.65 19.48 37.12
N TRP A 160 -0.35 19.79 37.26
CA TRP A 160 0.46 20.31 36.17
C TRP A 160 0.76 19.26 35.10
N PHE A 161 0.90 17.99 35.48
CA PHE A 161 1.13 16.89 34.53
C PHE A 161 -0.16 16.12 34.19
N GLY A 162 -1.10 15.99 35.13
CA GLY A 162 -2.36 15.29 34.90
C GLY A 162 -3.19 15.94 33.78
N ILE A 163 -3.35 17.27 33.79
CA ILE A 163 -4.18 17.96 32.79
C ILE A 163 -3.60 17.83 31.36
N PRO A 164 -2.30 18.10 31.10
CA PRO A 164 -1.73 17.91 29.77
C PRO A 164 -1.71 16.46 29.30
N LEU A 165 -1.45 15.49 30.20
CA LEU A 165 -1.44 14.06 29.84
C LEU A 165 -2.83 13.57 29.47
N ILE A 166 -3.86 13.96 30.23
CA ILE A 166 -5.25 13.66 29.88
C ILE A 166 -5.62 14.33 28.57
N GLY A 167 -5.31 15.63 28.40
CA GLY A 167 -5.62 16.36 27.18
C GLY A 167 -4.96 15.76 25.94
N GLY A 168 -3.65 15.51 26.00
CA GLY A 168 -2.88 14.90 24.91
C GLY A 168 -3.29 13.46 24.64
N GLY A 169 -3.50 12.66 25.69
CA GLY A 169 -3.99 11.28 25.57
C GLY A 169 -5.39 11.22 24.93
N LEU A 170 -6.29 12.13 25.31
CA LEU A 170 -7.66 12.17 24.80
C LEU A 170 -7.72 12.66 23.34
N ILE A 171 -6.97 13.72 22.99
CA ILE A 171 -6.86 14.18 21.61
C ILE A 171 -6.30 13.06 20.71
N SER A 172 -5.18 12.45 21.12
CA SER A 172 -4.56 11.38 20.33
C SER A 172 -5.44 10.13 20.22
N LEU A 173 -6.16 9.76 21.28
CA LEU A 173 -7.12 8.66 21.25
C LEU A 173 -8.29 8.94 20.31
N ILE A 174 -8.85 10.15 20.34
CA ILE A 174 -9.92 10.56 19.41
C ILE A 174 -9.41 10.47 17.97
N THR A 175 -8.22 11.02 17.68
CA THR A 175 -7.63 10.93 16.34
C THR A 175 -7.37 9.48 15.93
N ALA A 176 -6.87 8.62 16.83
CA ALA A 176 -6.61 7.21 16.56
C ALA A 176 -7.86 6.35 16.37
N ILE A 177 -9.03 6.79 16.85
CA ILE A 177 -10.31 6.12 16.58
C ILE A 177 -10.93 6.66 15.29
N LEU A 178 -10.87 7.98 15.08
CA LEU A 178 -11.51 8.65 13.95
C LEU A 178 -10.69 8.63 12.65
N TYR A 179 -9.44 8.17 12.67
CA TYR A 179 -8.61 8.18 11.46
C TYR A 179 -9.23 7.39 10.29
N ARG A 180 -9.91 6.26 10.56
CA ARG A 180 -10.53 5.45 9.49
C ARG A 180 -11.62 6.21 8.74
N PRO A 181 -12.68 6.73 9.39
CA PRO A 181 -13.72 7.48 8.70
C PRO A 181 -13.19 8.79 8.11
N LEU A 182 -12.30 9.52 8.81
CA LEU A 182 -11.73 10.77 8.31
C LEU A 182 -10.89 10.53 7.05
N TRP A 183 -10.06 9.49 7.04
CA TRP A 183 -9.22 9.16 5.89
C TRP A 183 -10.06 8.70 4.70
N ARG A 184 -11.10 7.89 4.94
CA ARG A 184 -12.02 7.47 3.87
C ARG A 184 -12.75 8.65 3.24
N GLY A 185 -13.27 9.58 4.05
CA GLY A 185 -13.93 10.78 3.54
C GLY A 185 -12.97 11.66 2.72
N TRP A 186 -11.77 11.90 3.26
CA TRP A 186 -10.76 12.70 2.57
C TRP A 186 -10.27 12.06 1.26
N LEU A 187 -10.10 10.73 1.21
CA LEU A 187 -9.71 10.05 -0.02
C LEU A 187 -10.85 10.07 -1.05
N ALA A 188 -12.10 9.91 -0.61
CA ALA A 188 -13.25 9.89 -1.51
C ALA A 188 -13.40 11.20 -2.30
N GLU A 189 -13.04 12.33 -1.70
CA GLU A 189 -13.03 13.66 -2.35
C GLU A 189 -11.81 13.88 -3.28
N ARG A 190 -10.73 13.09 -3.11
CA ARG A 190 -9.47 13.23 -3.86
C ARG A 190 -9.37 12.27 -5.05
N ILE A 191 -10.21 11.24 -5.10
CA ILE A 191 -10.22 10.29 -6.20
C ILE A 191 -10.89 10.94 -7.42
N PRO A 192 -10.29 10.85 -8.64
CA PRO A 192 -10.90 11.37 -9.85
C PRO A 192 -12.30 10.79 -10.09
N GLU A 193 -13.25 11.64 -10.48
CA GLU A 193 -14.65 11.23 -10.78
C GLU A 193 -14.75 10.20 -11.92
N GLU A 194 -13.69 10.05 -12.71
CA GLU A 194 -13.54 9.06 -13.77
C GLU A 194 -13.59 7.61 -13.26
N ILE A 195 -13.35 7.38 -11.96
CA ILE A 195 -13.45 6.05 -11.35
C ILE A 195 -14.84 5.90 -10.72
N PRO A 196 -15.74 5.09 -11.31
CA PRO A 196 -17.08 4.91 -10.75
C PRO A 196 -17.00 4.29 -9.35
N GLN A 197 -17.75 4.88 -8.41
CA GLN A 197 -17.81 4.45 -7.00
C GLN A 197 -18.29 3.00 -6.82
N THR A 198 -18.92 2.41 -7.84
CA THR A 198 -19.36 1.02 -7.87
C THR A 198 -18.27 0.03 -8.31
N SER A 199 -17.11 0.53 -8.76
CA SER A 199 -16.02 -0.34 -9.20
C SER A 199 -15.32 -1.00 -8.02
N LEU A 200 -14.97 -2.28 -8.17
CA LEU A 200 -14.15 -3.03 -7.21
C LEU A 200 -12.80 -2.33 -6.97
N LEU A 201 -12.27 -1.67 -8.02
CA LEU A 201 -11.03 -0.91 -7.98
C LEU A 201 -11.10 0.26 -6.99
N TYR A 202 -12.23 0.97 -6.94
CA TYR A 202 -12.45 2.10 -6.02
C TYR A 202 -12.37 1.64 -4.56
N HIS A 203 -13.08 0.56 -4.22
CA HIS A 203 -13.09 0.02 -2.87
C HIS A 203 -11.75 -0.56 -2.46
N GLU A 204 -11.05 -1.29 -3.34
CA GLU A 204 -9.72 -1.81 -3.04
C GLU A 204 -8.68 -0.70 -2.88
N LEU A 205 -8.74 0.38 -3.66
CA LEU A 205 -7.81 1.50 -3.53
C LEU A 205 -7.95 2.18 -2.15
N ILE A 206 -9.20 2.43 -1.73
CA ILE A 206 -9.49 3.01 -0.41
C ILE A 206 -9.05 2.06 0.70
N ASP A 207 -9.43 0.78 0.65
CA ASP A 207 -9.09 -0.16 1.72
C ASP A 207 -7.58 -0.49 1.77
N ALA A 208 -6.89 -0.47 0.63
CA ALA A 208 -5.44 -0.56 0.59
C ALA A 208 -4.79 0.64 1.28
N SER A 209 -5.27 1.86 1.02
CA SER A 209 -4.74 3.08 1.65
C SER A 209 -4.94 3.07 3.18
N VAL A 210 -6.10 2.62 3.65
CA VAL A 210 -6.40 2.48 5.08
C VAL A 210 -5.54 1.39 5.73
N ARG A 211 -5.29 0.27 5.02
CA ARG A 211 -4.39 -0.80 5.48
C ARG A 211 -2.95 -0.30 5.67
N VAL A 212 -2.48 0.65 4.87
CA VAL A 212 -1.14 1.25 5.03
C VAL A 212 -1.02 2.08 6.30
N LEU A 213 -2.09 2.76 6.73
CA LEU A 213 -2.12 3.56 7.95
C LEU A 213 -2.33 2.73 9.23
N GLY A 214 -2.92 1.54 9.11
CA GLY A 214 -3.20 0.65 10.24
C GLY A 214 -2.02 0.43 11.20
N PRO A 215 -0.81 0.09 10.72
CA PRO A 215 0.37 -0.10 11.56
C PRO A 215 0.80 1.12 12.38
N ILE A 216 0.45 2.34 11.94
CA ILE A 216 0.80 3.59 12.63
C ILE A 216 -0.22 3.91 13.72
N PHE A 217 -1.50 3.84 13.39
CA PHE A 217 -2.57 4.26 14.30
C PHE A 217 -2.99 3.17 15.30
N ASN A 218 -2.83 1.89 14.97
CA ASN A 218 -3.20 0.79 15.87
C ASN A 218 -2.38 0.77 17.18
N PRO A 219 -1.03 0.90 17.16
CA PRO A 219 -0.28 1.03 18.41
C PRO A 219 -0.55 2.36 19.12
N LEU A 220 -0.85 3.43 18.36
CA LEU A 220 -1.16 4.74 18.93
C LEU A 220 -2.39 4.68 19.84
N THR A 221 -3.44 3.93 19.47
CA THR A 221 -4.64 3.75 20.31
C THR A 221 -4.28 3.23 21.70
N TRP A 222 -3.41 2.22 21.77
CA TRP A 222 -2.99 1.61 23.03
C TRP A 222 -2.08 2.55 23.84
N GLN A 223 -1.14 3.21 23.16
CA GLN A 223 -0.24 4.18 23.78
C GLN A 223 -1.00 5.36 24.39
N SER A 224 -1.94 5.93 23.63
CA SER A 224 -2.80 7.04 24.08
C SER A 224 -3.68 6.64 25.26
N PHE A 225 -4.21 5.42 25.27
CA PHE A 225 -5.00 4.90 26.38
C PHE A 225 -4.17 4.78 27.67
N ILE A 226 -2.94 4.24 27.58
CA ILE A 226 -2.01 4.17 28.73
C ILE A 226 -1.67 5.57 29.25
N ILE A 227 -1.34 6.51 28.36
CA ILE A 227 -1.03 7.89 28.74
C ILE A 227 -2.21 8.55 29.48
N LEU A 228 -3.44 8.29 29.02
CA LEU A 228 -4.65 8.79 29.67
C LEU A 228 -4.81 8.21 31.08
N LEU A 229 -4.60 6.90 31.26
CA LEU A 229 -4.63 6.27 32.59
C LEU A 229 -3.57 6.84 33.54
N ILE A 230 -2.35 7.06 33.03
CA ILE A 230 -1.27 7.69 33.80
C ILE A 230 -1.69 9.12 34.22
N GLY A 231 -2.25 9.90 33.29
CA GLY A 231 -2.73 11.25 33.57
C GLY A 231 -3.83 11.29 34.64
N VAL A 232 -4.80 10.38 34.57
CA VAL A 232 -5.84 10.24 35.61
C VAL A 232 -5.24 9.86 36.96
N GLY A 233 -4.25 8.95 36.98
CA GLY A 233 -3.53 8.57 38.19
C GLY A 233 -2.84 9.75 38.87
N PHE A 234 -2.14 10.59 38.10
CA PHE A 234 -1.50 11.81 38.61
C PHE A 234 -2.52 12.80 39.18
N LEU A 235 -3.66 12.98 38.51
CA LEU A 235 -4.70 13.91 38.96
C LEU A 235 -5.37 13.41 40.25
N ALA A 236 -5.66 12.11 40.34
CA ALA A 236 -6.21 11.47 41.54
C ALA A 236 -5.23 11.56 42.73
N MET A 237 -3.94 11.32 42.50
CA MET A 237 -2.91 11.48 43.54
C MET A 237 -2.85 12.92 44.06
N GLY A 238 -2.87 13.91 43.17
CA GLY A 238 -2.90 15.33 43.55
C GLY A 238 -4.14 15.69 44.37
N PHE A 239 -5.31 15.13 44.01
CA PHE A 239 -6.56 15.34 44.75
C PHE A 239 -6.54 14.71 46.15
N ILE A 240 -6.06 13.46 46.27
CA ILE A 240 -5.97 12.76 47.57
C ILE A 240 -5.01 13.48 48.52
N LEU A 241 -3.85 13.92 48.03
CA LEU A 241 -2.88 14.66 48.84
C LEU A 241 -3.47 15.99 49.34
N ARG A 242 -4.17 16.72 48.46
CA ARG A 242 -4.87 17.96 48.82
C ARG A 242 -5.94 17.73 49.90
N MET A 243 -6.72 16.66 49.80
CA MET A 243 -7.72 16.31 50.82
C MET A 243 -7.08 15.96 52.17
N ARG A 244 -5.97 15.21 52.18
CA ARG A 244 -5.25 14.92 53.43
C ARG A 244 -4.72 16.18 54.11
N ARG A 245 -4.16 17.12 53.34
CA ARG A 245 -3.65 18.39 53.87
C ARG A 245 -4.77 19.28 54.41
N ALA A 246 -5.95 19.28 53.77
CA ALA A 246 -7.13 20.00 54.25
C ALA A 246 -7.71 19.39 55.56
N GLY A 247 -7.69 18.06 55.71
CA GLY A 247 -8.15 17.38 56.92
C GLY A 247 -7.24 17.58 58.14
N VAL A 248 -5.92 17.73 57.95
CA VAL A 248 -4.95 17.99 59.02
C VAL A 248 -5.04 19.42 59.59
N ASN A 249 -5.54 20.38 58.81
CA ASN A 249 -5.71 21.77 59.29
C ASN A 249 -7.01 21.98 60.11
N LEU A 250 -7.84 20.94 60.28
CA LEU A 250 -9.12 20.99 61.00
C LEU A 250 -9.10 20.26 62.36
N SER A 251 -7.96 19.68 62.75
CA SER A 251 -7.68 19.05 64.04
C SER A 251 -6.69 19.86 64.85
#